data_AF-A0A1Q3WKD5-F1
#
_entry.id   AF-A0A1Q3WKD5-F1
#
_cell.length_a   1.000
_cell.length_b   1.000
_cell.length_c   1.000
_cell.angle_alpha   90.00
_cell.angle_beta   90.00
_cell.angle_gamma   90.00
#
_symmetry.space_group_name_H-M   'P 1'
#
loop_
_entity.id
_entity.type
_entity.pdbx_description
1 polymer ?
#
loop_
_entity_poly.entity_id
_entity_poly.type
_entity_poly.pdbx_seq_one_letter_code
_entity_poly.pdbx_strand_id
1 'polypeptide(L)'
;MSDSRGYRSREEEELWKQRDPIFILRDRLIKEGALTMAEFETVEKETDTYIENEVIKFSEESPEPRVEDLEKYVLADRDTQLPWLTGKAA
;
A
#
# COMPACT_ATOMS: atom_id res chain seq x y z
N MET A 1 13.42 -0.47 -13.15
CA MET A 1 12.31 0.24 -13.83
C MET A 1 11.91 -0.60 -15.05
N SER A 2 10.76 -1.28 -14.99
CA SER A 2 10.36 -2.27 -16.01
C SER A 2 9.51 -1.70 -17.16
N ASP A 3 9.02 -0.46 -17.04
CA ASP A 3 8.17 0.16 -18.07
C ASP A 3 9.02 1.07 -18.99
N SER A 4 8.98 0.80 -20.30
CA SER A 4 9.63 1.60 -21.34
C SER A 4 8.91 2.91 -21.65
N ARG A 5 7.72 3.14 -21.10
CA ARG A 5 6.87 4.34 -21.27
C ARG A 5 6.56 4.69 -22.73
N GLY A 6 6.55 3.70 -23.62
CA GLY A 6 6.40 3.92 -25.06
C GLY A 6 4.98 4.26 -25.54
N TYR A 7 3.97 4.17 -24.67
CA TYR A 7 2.54 4.28 -25.03
C TYR A 7 1.89 5.59 -24.57
N ARG A 8 2.63 6.49 -23.92
CA ARG A 8 2.13 7.78 -23.41
C ARG A 8 3.20 8.86 -23.55
N SER A 9 2.77 10.09 -23.81
CA SER A 9 3.70 11.20 -23.98
C SER A 9 4.21 11.69 -22.62
N ARG A 10 5.40 12.29 -22.59
CA ARG A 10 5.96 12.87 -21.35
C ARG A 10 5.14 14.08 -20.89
N GLU A 11 4.59 14.81 -21.86
CA GLU A 11 3.73 15.97 -21.65
C GLU A 11 2.45 15.58 -20.91
N GLU A 12 1.85 14.44 -21.27
CA GLU A 12 0.68 13.91 -20.57
C GLU A 12 1.02 13.54 -19.12
N GLU A 13 2.16 12.87 -18.88
CA GLU A 13 2.57 12.51 -17.51
C GLU A 13 2.69 13.76 -16.62
N GLU A 14 3.30 14.81 -17.16
CA GLU A 14 3.53 16.06 -16.44
C GLU A 14 2.22 16.79 -16.14
N LEU A 15 1.27 16.78 -17.09
CA LEU A 15 -0.07 17.33 -16.87
C LEU A 15 -0.81 16.62 -15.73
N TRP A 16 -0.62 15.30 -15.58
CA TRP A 16 -1.21 14.55 -14.49
C TRP A 16 -0.51 14.76 -13.15
N LYS A 17 0.82 14.91 -13.12
CA LYS A 17 1.56 15.24 -11.88
C LYS A 17 1.09 16.56 -11.26
N GLN A 18 0.74 17.56 -12.08
CA GLN A 18 0.18 18.82 -11.60
C GLN A 18 -1.18 18.65 -10.89
N ARG A 19 -1.83 17.49 -11.05
CA ARG A 19 -3.13 17.15 -10.47
C ARG A 19 -3.01 16.14 -9.33
N ASP A 20 -1.82 15.97 -8.78
CA ASP A 20 -1.59 15.06 -7.66
C ASP A 20 -2.45 15.46 -6.45
N PRO A 21 -3.36 14.59 -5.96
CA PRO A 21 -4.22 14.90 -4.84
C PRO A 21 -3.45 15.17 -3.54
N ILE A 22 -2.26 14.58 -3.35
CA ILE A 22 -1.42 14.79 -2.16
C ILE A 22 -0.93 16.24 -2.14
N PHE A 23 -0.40 16.73 -3.26
CA PHE A 23 0.09 18.11 -3.35
C PHE A 23 -1.06 19.13 -3.34
N ILE A 24 -2.19 18.82 -3.98
CA ILE A 24 -3.39 19.67 -3.91
C ILE A 24 -3.85 19.83 -2.45
N LEU A 25 -3.88 18.75 -1.67
CA LEU A 25 -4.29 18.81 -0.27
C LEU A 25 -3.25 19.54 0.58
N ARG A 26 -1.96 19.23 0.42
CA ARG A 26 -0.84 19.91 1.09
C ARG A 26 -0.95 21.43 0.93
N ASP A 27 -1.08 21.89 -0.30
CA ASP A 27 -1.11 23.33 -0.60
C ASP A 27 -2.32 24.02 0.01
N ARG A 28 -3.48 23.34 0.05
CA ARG A 28 -4.69 23.85 0.71
C ARG A 28 -4.50 23.97 2.22
N LEU A 29 -3.97 22.94 2.87
CA LEU A 29 -3.74 22.94 4.32
C LEU A 29 -2.73 24.00 4.73
N ILE A 30 -1.67 24.20 3.93
CA ILE A 30 -0.68 25.26 4.17
C ILE A 30 -1.30 26.64 4.02
N LYS A 31 -2.10 26.85 2.97
CA LYS A 31 -2.83 28.11 2.77
C LYS A 31 -3.77 28.42 3.93
N GLU A 32 -4.37 27.40 4.54
CA GLU A 32 -5.28 27.53 5.69
C GLU A 32 -4.53 27.62 7.03
N GLY A 33 -3.19 27.50 7.03
CA GLY A 33 -2.37 27.54 8.25
C GLY A 33 -2.48 26.29 9.12
N ALA A 34 -3.07 25.21 8.61
CA ALA A 34 -3.22 23.93 9.30
C ALA A 34 -2.00 23.01 9.16
N LEU A 35 -1.08 23.34 8.25
CA LEU A 35 0.15 22.61 7.98
C LEU A 35 1.24 23.60 7.54
N THR A 36 2.51 23.29 7.81
CA THR A 36 3.67 23.98 7.24
C THR A 36 4.43 23.07 6.28
N MET A 37 5.21 23.64 5.36
CA MET A 37 6.08 22.81 4.50
C MET A 37 7.08 21.98 5.32
N ALA A 38 7.60 22.52 6.43
CA ALA A 38 8.53 21.80 7.28
C ALA A 38 7.89 20.57 7.93
N GLU A 39 6.64 20.68 8.39
CA GLU A 39 5.89 19.53 8.93
C GLU A 39 5.60 18.50 7.84
N PHE A 40 5.20 18.93 6.64
CA PHE A 40 5.01 18.02 5.51
C PHE A 40 6.28 17.22 5.17
N GLU A 41 7.42 17.91 5.03
CA GLU A 41 8.71 17.28 4.76
C GLU A 41 9.17 16.36 5.91
N THR A 42 8.79 16.68 7.15
CA THR A 42 9.09 15.84 8.30
C THR A 42 8.34 14.52 8.20
N VAL A 43 7.04 14.55 7.87
CA VAL A 43 6.24 13.34 7.66
C VAL A 43 6.78 12.49 6.52
N GLU A 44 7.23 13.10 5.40
CA GLU A 44 7.87 12.36 4.31
C GLU A 44 9.13 11.62 4.79
N LYS A 45 10.02 12.32 5.51
CA LYS A 45 11.25 11.73 6.04
C LYS A 45 10.99 10.63 7.06
N GLU A 46 10.02 10.83 7.95
CA GLU A 46 9.62 9.82 8.94
C GLU A 46 9.06 8.57 8.26
N THR A 47 8.28 8.75 7.20
CA THR A 47 7.73 7.65 6.40
C THR A 47 8.84 6.87 5.70
N ASP A 48 9.77 7.56 5.04
CA ASP A 48 10.92 6.93 4.39
C ASP A 48 11.79 6.18 5.40
N THR A 49 12.07 6.81 6.55
CA THR A 49 12.86 6.22 7.64
C THR A 49 12.20 4.96 8.19
N TYR A 50 10.86 4.95 8.33
CA TYR A 50 10.12 3.78 8.79
C TYR A 50 10.15 2.65 7.76
N ILE A 51 9.99 2.97 6.47
CA ILE A 51 10.08 1.99 5.39
C ILE A 51 11.48 1.35 5.38
N GLU A 52 12.52 2.16 5.39
CA GLU A 52 13.91 1.72 5.30
C GLU A 52 14.33 0.84 6.48
N ASN A 53 14.02 1.27 7.71
CA ASN A 53 14.56 0.61 8.90
C ASN A 53 13.69 -0.52 9.43
N GLU A 54 12.36 -0.41 9.29
CA GLU A 54 11.43 -1.36 9.89
C GLU A 54 10.78 -2.27 8.85
N VAL A 55 10.21 -1.70 7.78
CA VAL A 55 9.41 -2.47 6.80
C VAL A 55 10.30 -3.39 5.96
N ILE A 56 11.40 -2.88 5.42
CA ILE A 56 12.34 -3.69 4.63
C ILE A 56 12.93 -4.80 5.49
N LYS A 57 13.44 -4.44 6.67
CA LYS A 57 14.03 -5.41 7.61
C LYS A 57 13.04 -6.52 7.97
N PHE A 58 11.80 -6.16 8.35
CA PHE A 58 10.76 -7.15 8.65
C PHE A 58 10.50 -8.06 7.44
N SER A 59 10.48 -7.51 6.23
CA SER A 59 10.25 -8.29 5.01
C SER A 59 11.40 -9.25 4.68
N GLU A 60 12.64 -8.83 4.93
CA GLU A 60 13.84 -9.66 4.69
C GLU A 60 14.07 -10.72 5.77
N GLU A 61 13.75 -10.40 7.03
CA GLU A 61 13.89 -11.33 8.16
C GLU A 61 12.68 -12.28 8.31
N SER A 62 11.58 -12.00 7.60
CA SER A 62 10.40 -12.86 7.61
C SER A 62 10.75 -14.26 7.11
N PRO A 63 10.33 -15.33 7.82
CA PRO A 63 10.62 -16.68 7.39
C PRO A 63 9.91 -17.01 6.08
N GLU A 64 10.54 -17.88 5.29
CA GLU A 64 9.89 -18.46 4.12
C GLU A 64 8.55 -19.13 4.50
N PRO A 65 7.53 -19.06 3.62
CA PRO A 65 6.27 -19.75 3.86
C PRO A 65 6.48 -21.24 4.10
N ARG A 66 5.75 -21.81 5.07
CA ARG A 66 5.82 -23.24 5.33
C ARG A 66 5.20 -24.01 4.17
N VAL A 67 5.88 -25.05 3.71
CA VAL A 67 5.39 -25.90 2.60
C VAL A 67 4.02 -26.52 2.92
N GLU A 68 3.75 -26.84 4.18
CA GLU A 68 2.46 -27.37 4.64
C GLU A 68 1.27 -26.39 4.44
N ASP A 69 1.54 -25.09 4.36
CA ASP A 69 0.51 -24.08 4.09
C ASP A 69 0.24 -23.91 2.58
N LEU A 70 0.89 -24.66 1.68
CA LEU A 70 0.78 -24.48 0.23
C LEU A 70 -0.67 -24.56 -0.31
N GLU A 71 -1.46 -25.52 0.18
CA GLU A 71 -2.86 -25.72 -0.23
C GLU A 71 -3.86 -24.98 0.67
N LYS A 72 -3.36 -24.27 1.68
CA LYS A 72 -4.19 -23.54 2.63
C LYS A 72 -4.94 -22.42 1.89
N TYR A 73 -6.23 -22.29 2.19
CA TYR A 73 -7.15 -21.34 1.56
C TYR A 73 -7.48 -21.58 0.07
N VAL A 74 -7.06 -22.71 -0.53
CA VAL A 74 -7.58 -23.12 -1.85
C VAL A 74 -9.08 -23.43 -1.77
N LEU A 75 -9.50 -24.09 -0.68
CA LEU A 75 -10.89 -24.26 -0.30
C LEU A 75 -11.11 -23.64 1.09
N ALA A 76 -12.34 -23.26 1.37
CA ALA A 76 -12.73 -22.85 2.71
C ALA A 76 -12.53 -24.02 3.69
N ASP A 77 -12.15 -23.69 4.93
CA ASP A 77 -11.92 -24.69 5.98
C ASP A 77 -13.21 -25.51 6.20
N ARG A 78 -13.07 -26.83 6.17
CA ARG A 78 -14.18 -27.76 6.35
C ARG A 78 -14.97 -27.45 7.61
N ASP A 79 -14.31 -27.08 8.70
CA ASP A 79 -15.00 -26.83 9.97
C ASP A 79 -15.84 -25.55 9.91
N THR A 80 -15.39 -24.55 9.16
CA THR A 80 -16.19 -23.34 8.87
C THR A 80 -17.35 -23.62 7.94
N GLN A 81 -17.21 -24.63 7.07
CA GLN A 81 -18.23 -25.03 6.10
C GLN A 81 -19.22 -26.06 6.68
N LEU A 82 -18.86 -26.79 7.74
CA LEU A 82 -19.67 -27.87 8.33
C LEU A 82 -21.13 -27.45 8.63
N PRO A 83 -21.41 -26.28 9.21
CA PRO A 83 -22.80 -25.84 9.44
C PRO A 83 -23.61 -25.75 8.13
N TRP A 84 -23.02 -25.21 7.07
CA TRP A 84 -23.64 -25.06 5.76
C TRP A 84 -23.79 -26.40 5.04
N LEU A 85 -22.77 -27.27 5.12
CA LEU A 85 -22.76 -28.60 4.52
C LEU A 85 -23.73 -29.58 5.20
N THR A 86 -23.99 -29.39 6.50
CA THR A 86 -24.90 -30.25 7.28
C THR A 86 -26.32 -29.68 7.40
N GLY A 87 -26.60 -28.54 6.76
CA GLY A 87 -27.91 -27.86 6.85
C GLY A 87 -28.23 -27.33 8.25
N LYS A 88 -27.22 -27.17 9.11
CA LYS A 88 -27.34 -26.63 10.47
C LYS A 88 -27.10 -25.12 10.55
N ALA A 89 -26.68 -24.49 9.46
CA ALA A 89 -26.66 -23.05 9.30
C ALA A 89 -28.08 -22.57 9.00
N ALA A 90 -28.86 -22.31 10.05
CA ALA A 90 -30.13 -21.58 10.03
C ALA A 90 -30.12 -20.57 11.19
#